data_AF-A0A1V6C535-F1
#
_entry.id   AF-A0A1V6C535-F1
#
_cell.length_a   1.000
_cell.length_b   1.000
_cell.length_c   1.000
_cell.angle_alpha   90.00
_cell.angle_beta   90.00
_cell.angle_gamma   90.00
#
_symmetry.space_group_name_H-M   'P 1'
#
loop_
_entity.id
_entity.type
_entity.pdbx_description
1 polymer ?
#
loop_
_entity_poly.entity_id
_entity_poly.type
_entity_poly.pdbx_seq_one_letter_code
_entity_poly.pdbx_strand_id
1 'polypeptide(L)'
;MRNNFFLLLSFCFITCRVSLSAIPIDPKITNVTNNSVTISWITLSDCSGYIRFGLDPDNITSVAYDSRGQQYSGITHYVVVGEPFQIQSETRYYFDIIIDDDVYNNEGNHCTFVTGKNISVPPPLPDTKYGRVFKNDNHPASGSIVYLSVENTNGEQSQSLSCLVENSGYWLIDIGSIRATDLSDYFKYNENSTVKIECYNGKYGWAKFSADINSFFPANDIVLNLYEKGDVNLDLSVDISDVILVLRMAIDLDKAEKDMGDLNDDGVIDILDVVLLLKKAVGLE
;
A
#
# COMPACT_ATOMS: atom_id res chain seq x y z
N MET A 1 38.56 -34.60 4.82
CA MET A 1 37.67 -35.17 3.79
C MET A 1 36.27 -34.66 4.05
N ARG A 2 35.64 -34.09 3.02
CA ARG A 2 34.51 -33.14 3.10
C ARG A 2 33.28 -33.74 3.80
N ASN A 3 32.80 -33.04 4.82
CA ASN A 3 31.44 -33.17 5.32
C ASN A 3 30.50 -32.56 4.27
N ASN A 4 29.71 -33.40 3.62
CA ASN A 4 28.58 -32.96 2.80
C ASN A 4 27.43 -32.58 3.75
N PHE A 5 27.32 -31.29 4.03
CA PHE A 5 26.15 -30.72 4.69
C PHE A 5 25.04 -30.63 3.63
N PHE A 6 24.16 -31.62 3.62
CA PHE A 6 22.96 -31.61 2.80
C PHE A 6 21.99 -30.62 3.46
N LEU A 7 21.94 -29.39 2.97
CA LEU A 7 20.92 -28.41 3.35
C LEU A 7 19.59 -28.94 2.79
N LEU A 8 18.77 -29.56 3.63
CA LEU A 8 17.36 -29.76 3.31
C LEU A 8 16.68 -28.39 3.34
N LEU A 9 16.59 -27.74 2.17
CA LEU A 9 15.53 -26.77 1.93
C LEU A 9 14.21 -27.55 2.02
N SER A 10 13.55 -27.45 3.16
CA SER A 10 12.14 -27.81 3.28
C SER A 10 11.34 -26.75 2.52
N PHE A 11 11.29 -26.86 1.20
CA PHE A 11 10.26 -26.23 0.40
C PHE A 11 8.95 -26.89 0.80
N CYS A 12 8.25 -26.26 1.74
CA CYS A 12 6.83 -26.51 1.91
C CYS A 12 6.19 -26.14 0.57
N PHE A 13 5.84 -27.14 -0.23
CA PHE A 13 4.86 -26.99 -1.29
C PHE A 13 3.56 -26.58 -0.60
N ILE A 14 3.44 -25.28 -0.33
CA ILE A 14 2.21 -24.68 0.13
C ILE A 14 1.23 -24.92 -1.02
N THR A 15 0.25 -25.77 -0.79
CA THR A 15 -0.89 -26.07 -1.67
C THR A 15 -1.85 -24.88 -1.78
N CYS A 16 -1.39 -23.66 -1.52
CA CYS A 16 -2.18 -22.46 -1.66
C CYS A 16 -2.20 -22.09 -3.14
N ARG A 17 -3.36 -22.30 -3.78
CA ARG A 17 -3.67 -21.87 -5.15
C ARG A 17 -3.84 -20.34 -5.24
N VAL A 18 -3.10 -19.56 -4.48
CA VAL A 18 -3.17 -18.10 -4.56
C VAL A 18 -2.07 -17.68 -5.52
N SER A 19 -2.49 -17.00 -6.60
CA SER A 19 -1.57 -16.30 -7.49
C SER A 19 -0.78 -15.28 -6.64
N LEU A 20 0.54 -15.16 -6.79
CA LEU A 20 1.26 -14.06 -6.13
C LEU A 20 0.78 -12.70 -6.67
N SER A 21 0.24 -12.65 -7.90
CA SER A 21 -0.45 -11.46 -8.41
C SER A 21 -1.74 -11.11 -7.65
N ALA A 22 -2.25 -12.00 -6.81
CA ALA A 22 -3.39 -11.79 -5.92
C ALA A 22 -2.98 -11.51 -4.46
N ILE A 23 -1.70 -11.17 -4.23
CA ILE A 23 -1.24 -10.66 -2.93
C ILE A 23 -1.22 -9.13 -2.99
N PRO A 24 -1.90 -8.44 -2.05
CA PRO A 24 -1.81 -6.99 -1.95
C PRO A 24 -0.38 -6.58 -1.57
N ILE A 25 0.17 -5.64 -2.32
CA ILE A 25 1.46 -5.02 -2.04
C ILE A 25 1.23 -3.85 -1.09
N ASP A 26 2.00 -3.84 0.00
CA ASP A 26 2.00 -2.81 1.06
C ASP A 26 0.57 -2.39 1.50
N PRO A 27 -0.26 -3.33 1.99
CA PRO A 27 -1.58 -2.98 2.49
C PRO A 27 -1.47 -2.05 3.71
N LYS A 28 -2.06 -0.86 3.63
CA LYS A 28 -2.05 0.16 4.68
C LYS A 28 -3.44 0.41 5.26
N ILE A 29 -3.45 0.72 6.55
CA ILE A 29 -4.62 1.18 7.29
C ILE A 29 -4.38 2.64 7.70
N THR A 30 -5.27 3.54 7.29
CA THR A 30 -5.15 4.98 7.51
C THR A 30 -6.49 5.62 7.85
N ASN A 31 -6.48 6.93 8.12
CA ASN A 31 -7.68 7.73 8.35
C ASN A 31 -8.56 7.15 9.47
N VAL A 32 -7.95 6.58 10.51
CA VAL A 32 -8.71 5.89 11.55
C VAL A 32 -9.39 6.94 12.43
N THR A 33 -10.71 6.88 12.48
CA THR A 33 -11.55 7.63 13.41
C THR A 33 -12.27 6.66 14.34
N ASN A 34 -13.22 7.18 15.12
CA ASN A 34 -14.09 6.36 15.94
C ASN A 34 -15.19 5.63 15.16
N ASN A 35 -15.35 5.91 13.87
CA ASN A 35 -16.45 5.37 13.05
C ASN A 35 -16.07 5.23 11.57
N SER A 36 -14.78 5.36 11.24
CA SER A 36 -14.28 5.22 9.87
C SER A 36 -12.85 4.71 9.89
N VAL A 37 -12.48 3.96 8.86
CA VAL A 37 -11.11 3.58 8.53
C VAL A 37 -10.95 3.50 7.02
N THR A 38 -9.75 3.77 6.53
CA THR A 38 -9.39 3.53 5.13
C THR A 38 -8.41 2.37 5.07
N ILE A 39 -8.68 1.43 4.16
CA ILE A 39 -7.79 0.33 3.81
C ILE A 39 -7.39 0.51 2.36
N SER A 40 -6.10 0.49 2.08
CA SER A 40 -5.57 0.68 0.74
C SER A 40 -4.40 -0.24 0.46
N TRP A 41 -4.23 -0.61 -0.80
CA TRP A 41 -3.15 -1.50 -1.24
C TRP A 41 -2.84 -1.27 -2.72
N ILE A 42 -1.77 -1.91 -3.18
CA ILE A 42 -1.34 -1.94 -4.57
C ILE A 42 -1.43 -3.37 -5.08
N THR A 43 -1.66 -3.54 -6.37
CA THR A 43 -1.58 -4.82 -7.07
C THR A 43 -0.63 -4.69 -8.25
N LEU A 44 -0.08 -5.83 -8.69
CA LEU A 44 0.89 -5.86 -9.79
C LEU A 44 0.26 -5.44 -11.12
N SER A 45 -1.00 -5.80 -11.34
CA SER A 45 -1.73 -5.54 -12.57
C SER A 45 -3.13 -5.01 -12.28
N ASP A 46 -3.77 -4.37 -13.27
CA ASP A 46 -5.16 -3.95 -13.16
C ASP A 46 -6.06 -5.14 -12.79
N CYS A 47 -6.77 -5.01 -11.68
CA CYS A 47 -7.72 -5.99 -11.18
C CYS A 47 -8.87 -5.31 -10.46
N SER A 48 -9.95 -6.05 -10.22
CA SER A 48 -10.97 -5.62 -9.28
C SER A 48 -10.51 -5.88 -7.84
N GLY A 49 -10.93 -5.03 -6.91
CA GLY A 49 -10.50 -5.14 -5.52
C GLY A 49 -11.53 -4.58 -4.55
N TYR A 50 -11.78 -5.32 -3.48
CA TYR A 50 -12.68 -4.93 -2.40
C TYR A 50 -12.30 -5.67 -1.12
N ILE A 51 -12.90 -5.32 0.01
CA ILE A 51 -12.70 -6.07 1.26
C ILE A 51 -14.00 -6.70 1.72
N ARG A 52 -13.87 -7.82 2.43
CA ARG A 52 -14.91 -8.33 3.33
C ARG A 52 -14.48 -8.02 4.75
N PHE A 53 -15.38 -7.55 5.60
CA PHE A 53 -15.05 -7.25 7.00
C PHE A 53 -16.20 -7.60 7.96
N GLY A 54 -15.89 -7.73 9.25
CA GLY A 54 -16.85 -8.14 10.28
C GLY A 54 -16.26 -8.12 11.69
N LEU A 55 -17.12 -8.35 12.67
CA LEU A 55 -16.73 -8.48 14.09
C LEU A 55 -16.32 -9.91 14.46
N ASP A 56 -16.87 -10.88 13.74
CA ASP A 56 -16.63 -12.30 13.96
C ASP A 56 -15.67 -12.82 12.87
N PRO A 57 -14.45 -13.27 13.23
CA PRO A 57 -13.49 -13.79 12.27
C PRO A 57 -14.03 -15.04 11.54
N ASP A 58 -14.90 -15.83 12.17
CA ASP A 58 -15.48 -17.01 11.53
C ASP A 58 -16.63 -16.65 10.57
N ASN A 59 -17.08 -15.39 10.54
CA ASN A 59 -18.24 -14.94 9.77
C ASN A 59 -18.11 -13.49 9.26
N ILE A 60 -17.14 -13.27 8.37
CA ILE A 60 -16.86 -11.97 7.74
C ILE A 60 -17.74 -11.78 6.49
N THR A 61 -18.85 -11.04 6.61
CA THR A 61 -19.89 -10.95 5.57
C THR A 61 -20.13 -9.56 4.98
N SER A 62 -19.76 -8.48 5.69
CA SER A 62 -19.93 -7.12 5.16
C SER A 62 -18.94 -6.88 4.03
N VAL A 63 -19.37 -6.22 2.96
CA VAL A 63 -18.54 -5.97 1.78
C VAL A 63 -18.38 -4.47 1.58
N ALA A 64 -17.13 -3.99 1.54
CA ALA A 64 -16.80 -2.61 1.20
C ALA A 64 -15.96 -2.57 -0.09
N TYR A 65 -16.46 -1.82 -1.08
CA TYR A 65 -15.83 -1.69 -2.39
C TYR A 65 -14.87 -0.50 -2.46
N ASP A 66 -14.07 -0.45 -3.52
CA ASP A 66 -13.24 0.71 -3.84
C ASP A 66 -14.10 1.99 -3.91
N SER A 67 -13.54 3.08 -3.41
CA SER A 67 -14.21 4.38 -3.32
C SER A 67 -14.48 5.00 -4.70
N ARG A 68 -13.82 4.52 -5.76
CA ARG A 68 -14.11 4.88 -7.16
C ARG A 68 -15.27 4.06 -7.75
N GLY A 69 -15.79 3.09 -7.01
CA GLY A 69 -17.01 2.35 -7.31
C GLY A 69 -16.83 0.83 -7.34
N GLN A 70 -17.95 0.11 -7.25
CA GLN A 70 -17.98 -1.36 -7.23
C GLN A 70 -17.36 -2.02 -8.47
N GLN A 71 -17.43 -1.36 -9.63
CA GLN A 71 -16.90 -1.86 -10.91
C GLN A 71 -15.47 -1.36 -11.20
N TYR A 72 -14.84 -0.69 -10.23
CA TYR A 72 -13.49 -0.18 -10.42
C TYR A 72 -12.49 -1.33 -10.61
N SER A 73 -11.61 -1.17 -11.60
CA SER A 73 -10.48 -2.05 -11.86
C SER A 73 -9.25 -1.19 -12.06
N GLY A 74 -8.14 -1.53 -11.41
CA GLY A 74 -6.87 -0.81 -11.53
C GLY A 74 -5.81 -1.38 -10.59
N ILE A 75 -4.62 -0.77 -10.59
CA ILE A 75 -3.46 -1.20 -9.77
C ILE A 75 -3.44 -0.63 -8.34
N THR A 76 -4.13 0.48 -8.07
CA THR A 76 -4.27 1.02 -6.72
C THR A 76 -5.68 0.76 -6.23
N HIS A 77 -5.82 0.45 -4.94
CA HIS A 77 -7.12 0.22 -4.32
C HIS A 77 -7.27 1.05 -3.05
N TYR A 78 -8.47 1.60 -2.86
CA TYR A 78 -8.76 2.53 -1.77
C TYR A 78 -10.20 2.35 -1.27
N VAL A 79 -10.33 1.69 -0.14
CA VAL A 79 -11.62 1.27 0.44
C VAL A 79 -11.85 2.01 1.75
N VAL A 80 -12.98 2.71 1.84
CA VAL A 80 -13.40 3.40 3.05
C VAL A 80 -14.47 2.55 3.76
N VAL A 81 -14.19 2.17 5.00
CA VAL A 81 -15.13 1.50 5.89
C VAL A 81 -15.61 2.51 6.91
N GLY A 82 -16.78 3.11 6.66
CA GLY A 82 -17.41 4.06 7.58
C GLY A 82 -18.91 4.09 7.30
N GLU A 83 -19.40 5.15 6.68
CA GLU A 83 -20.73 5.13 6.05
C GLU A 83 -20.70 4.30 4.75
N PRO A 84 -21.72 3.47 4.45
CA PRO A 84 -22.99 3.30 5.16
C PRO A 84 -22.97 2.22 6.27
N PHE A 85 -21.81 1.64 6.60
CA PHE A 85 -21.69 0.49 7.50
C PHE A 85 -21.87 0.80 9.00
N GLN A 86 -21.67 2.06 9.41
CA GLN A 86 -21.84 2.52 10.79
C GLN A 86 -21.03 1.70 11.82
N ILE A 87 -19.72 1.60 11.61
CA ILE A 87 -18.82 0.86 12.52
C ILE A 87 -18.69 1.55 13.89
N GLN A 88 -18.50 0.73 14.94
CA GLN A 88 -18.47 1.16 16.33
C GLN A 88 -17.08 1.64 16.75
N SER A 89 -17.00 2.57 17.70
CA SER A 89 -15.74 3.07 18.26
C SER A 89 -15.06 2.05 19.16
N GLU A 90 -13.73 2.16 19.32
CA GLU A 90 -12.92 1.30 20.20
C GLU A 90 -13.16 -0.21 19.98
N THR A 91 -13.51 -0.59 18.75
CA THR A 91 -13.92 -1.93 18.39
C THR A 91 -12.93 -2.54 17.38
N ARG A 92 -12.56 -3.80 17.61
CA ARG A 92 -11.75 -4.58 16.68
C ARG A 92 -12.63 -5.18 15.60
N TYR A 93 -12.19 -5.05 14.36
CA TYR A 93 -12.77 -5.70 13.19
C TYR A 93 -11.74 -6.57 12.50
N TYR A 94 -12.24 -7.62 11.86
CA TYR A 94 -11.49 -8.54 11.01
C TYR A 94 -11.86 -8.26 9.56
N PHE A 95 -10.90 -8.37 8.66
CA PHE A 95 -11.15 -8.22 7.23
C PHE A 95 -10.22 -9.07 6.37
N ASP A 96 -10.72 -9.41 5.19
CA ASP A 96 -9.97 -10.06 4.12
C ASP A 96 -10.02 -9.17 2.89
N ILE A 97 -8.92 -9.15 2.13
CA ILE A 97 -8.83 -8.42 0.87
C ILE A 97 -9.16 -9.40 -0.25
N ILE A 98 -10.08 -9.01 -1.13
CA ILE A 98 -10.46 -9.78 -2.31
C ILE A 98 -9.88 -9.10 -3.53
N ILE A 99 -9.08 -9.85 -4.30
CA ILE A 99 -8.42 -9.37 -5.52
C ILE A 99 -8.90 -10.27 -6.65
N ASP A 100 -9.67 -9.71 -7.58
CA ASP A 100 -10.54 -10.46 -8.49
C ASP A 100 -11.44 -11.44 -7.72
N ASP A 101 -11.09 -12.73 -7.71
CA ASP A 101 -11.81 -13.80 -6.99
C ASP A 101 -10.96 -14.47 -5.90
N ASP A 102 -9.69 -14.09 -5.80
CA ASP A 102 -8.75 -14.64 -4.82
C ASP A 102 -8.87 -13.91 -3.49
N VAL A 103 -8.71 -14.66 -2.41
CA VAL A 103 -8.85 -14.16 -1.04
C VAL A 103 -7.47 -14.06 -0.40
N TYR A 104 -7.07 -12.85 -0.03
CA TYR A 104 -5.97 -12.60 0.88
C TYR A 104 -6.51 -12.45 2.31
N ASN A 105 -6.26 -13.46 3.14
CA ASN A 105 -6.73 -13.55 4.53
C ASN A 105 -5.59 -13.72 5.55
N ASN A 106 -4.39 -13.22 5.24
CA ASN A 106 -3.22 -13.28 6.13
C ASN A 106 -2.95 -14.70 6.67
N GLU A 107 -2.85 -15.67 5.76
CA GLU A 107 -2.60 -17.08 6.06
C GLU A 107 -3.69 -17.72 6.97
N GLY A 108 -4.93 -17.26 6.82
CA GLY A 108 -6.08 -17.71 7.61
C GLY A 108 -6.26 -17.00 8.96
N ASN A 109 -5.41 -16.03 9.30
CA ASN A 109 -5.55 -15.26 10.54
C ASN A 109 -6.44 -14.02 10.41
N HIS A 110 -6.83 -13.68 9.17
CA HIS A 110 -7.46 -12.43 8.77
C HIS A 110 -6.56 -11.20 9.06
N CYS A 111 -6.82 -10.11 8.34
CA CYS A 111 -6.28 -8.81 8.71
C CYS A 111 -7.18 -8.18 9.78
N THR A 112 -6.66 -7.23 10.56
CA THR A 112 -7.45 -6.57 11.61
C THR A 112 -7.21 -5.07 11.65
N PHE A 113 -8.23 -4.33 12.09
CA PHE A 113 -8.09 -2.93 12.49
C PHE A 113 -8.87 -2.67 13.78
N VAL A 114 -8.53 -1.59 14.47
CA VAL A 114 -9.25 -1.13 15.66
C VAL A 114 -9.63 0.33 15.44
N THR A 115 -10.92 0.64 15.50
CA THR A 115 -11.40 2.02 15.43
C THR A 115 -10.97 2.80 16.66
N GLY A 116 -10.73 4.10 16.53
CA GLY A 116 -10.29 4.96 17.62
C GLY A 116 -11.38 5.26 18.66
N LYS A 117 -10.97 5.96 19.71
CA LYS A 117 -11.87 6.47 20.76
C LYS A 117 -12.84 7.52 20.24
N ASN A 118 -14.05 7.56 20.78
CA ASN A 118 -14.91 8.72 20.61
C ASN A 118 -14.35 9.91 21.43
N ILE A 119 -13.67 10.84 20.76
CA ILE A 119 -13.05 12.00 21.40
C ILE A 119 -14.15 13.02 21.72
N SER A 120 -14.39 13.26 23.01
CA SER A 120 -15.49 14.11 23.46
C SER A 120 -15.22 15.61 23.35
N VAL A 121 -13.96 16.00 23.09
CA VAL A 121 -13.62 17.40 22.82
C VAL A 121 -13.84 17.72 21.34
N PRO A 122 -14.26 18.95 21.00
CA PRO A 122 -14.40 19.36 19.60
C PRO A 122 -13.08 19.17 18.83
N PRO A 123 -13.15 18.78 17.54
CA PRO A 123 -11.95 18.73 16.71
C PRO A 123 -11.29 20.11 16.62
N PRO A 124 -9.96 20.19 16.48
CA PRO A 124 -9.28 21.43 16.17
C PRO A 124 -9.76 22.04 14.85
N LEU A 125 -9.35 23.29 14.58
CA LEU A 125 -9.64 23.93 13.31
C LEU A 125 -9.04 23.11 12.14
N PRO A 126 -9.74 23.02 11.00
CA PRO A 126 -9.19 22.39 9.81
C PRO A 126 -7.87 23.03 9.39
N ASP A 127 -6.93 22.18 8.98
CA ASP A 127 -5.63 22.53 8.45
C ASP A 127 -5.37 21.64 7.22
N THR A 128 -5.89 22.09 6.08
CA THR A 128 -5.82 21.33 4.82
C THR A 128 -4.47 21.49 4.15
N LYS A 129 -3.79 20.37 3.96
CA LYS A 129 -2.57 20.26 3.16
C LYS A 129 -2.92 19.75 1.77
N TYR A 130 -2.28 20.32 0.76
CA TYR A 130 -2.57 19.98 -0.63
C TYR A 130 -1.36 20.21 -1.52
N GLY A 131 -1.42 19.60 -2.71
CA GLY A 131 -0.40 19.69 -3.73
C GLY A 131 -0.82 18.99 -5.00
N ARG A 132 0.17 18.68 -5.84
CA ARG A 132 -0.04 17.88 -7.05
C ARG A 132 0.97 16.74 -7.14
N VAL A 133 0.57 15.66 -7.79
CA VAL A 133 1.43 14.51 -8.11
C VAL A 133 1.45 14.29 -9.62
N PHE A 134 2.64 14.07 -10.15
CA PHE A 134 2.92 13.77 -11.54
C PHE A 134 3.71 12.47 -11.66
N LYS A 135 3.46 11.74 -12.74
CA LYS A 135 4.33 10.63 -13.15
C LYS A 135 5.64 11.20 -13.70
N ASN A 136 6.63 10.34 -13.89
CA ASN A 136 7.92 10.73 -14.48
C ASN A 136 7.79 11.27 -15.93
N ASP A 137 6.67 11.03 -16.61
CA ASP A 137 6.36 11.56 -17.94
C ASP A 137 5.64 12.94 -17.92
N ASN A 138 5.55 13.58 -16.75
CA ASN A 138 4.85 14.84 -16.48
C ASN A 138 3.32 14.84 -16.67
N HIS A 139 2.68 13.67 -16.84
CA HIS A 139 1.22 13.59 -16.76
C HIS A 139 0.76 13.52 -15.29
N PRO A 140 -0.44 14.03 -14.96
CA PRO A 140 -1.03 13.85 -13.64
C PRO A 140 -1.04 12.39 -13.21
N ALA A 141 -0.56 12.11 -12.00
CA ALA A 141 -0.55 10.75 -11.43
C ALA A 141 -1.91 10.41 -10.81
N SER A 142 -2.97 10.49 -11.61
CA SER A 142 -4.34 10.15 -11.19
C SER A 142 -4.42 8.74 -10.60
N GLY A 143 -5.21 8.59 -9.54
CA GLY A 143 -5.39 7.32 -8.85
C GLY A 143 -4.22 6.92 -7.96
N SER A 144 -3.15 7.72 -7.86
CA SER A 144 -2.13 7.50 -6.82
C SER A 144 -2.74 7.67 -5.45
N ILE A 145 -2.13 7.04 -4.45
CA ILE A 145 -2.52 7.22 -3.06
C ILE A 145 -1.40 8.02 -2.39
N VAL A 146 -1.76 9.17 -1.82
CA VAL A 146 -0.86 9.97 -0.98
C VAL A 146 -1.13 9.59 0.46
N TYR A 147 -0.07 9.28 1.20
CA TYR A 147 -0.04 9.03 2.62
C TYR A 147 0.70 10.18 3.31
N LEU A 148 0.19 10.63 4.44
CA LEU A 148 0.79 11.71 5.23
C LEU A 148 0.72 11.39 6.72
N SER A 149 1.85 11.52 7.41
CA SER A 149 1.89 11.56 8.87
C SER A 149 2.71 12.77 9.35
N VAL A 150 2.52 13.15 10.61
CA VAL A 150 3.21 14.27 11.25
C VAL A 150 4.06 13.73 12.40
N GLU A 151 5.29 14.21 12.48
CA GLU A 151 6.18 14.03 13.63
C GLU A 151 6.39 15.39 14.29
N ASN A 152 6.09 15.50 15.57
CA ASN A 152 6.26 16.76 16.29
C ASN A 152 7.72 16.97 16.74
N THR A 153 8.02 18.14 17.29
CA THR A 153 9.37 18.51 17.75
C THR A 153 9.91 17.62 18.88
N ASN A 154 9.06 16.81 19.52
CA ASN A 154 9.45 15.87 20.56
C ASN A 154 9.73 14.45 20.00
N GLY A 155 9.57 14.25 18.69
CA GLY A 155 9.72 12.95 18.03
C GLY A 155 8.50 12.03 18.16
N GLU A 156 7.37 12.54 18.69
CA GLU A 156 6.12 11.79 18.71
C GLU A 156 5.48 11.80 17.32
N GLN A 157 4.76 10.74 16.98
CA GLN A 157 4.15 10.57 15.66
C GLN A 157 2.62 10.56 15.75
N SER A 158 1.98 11.06 14.70
CA SER A 158 0.55 10.91 14.47
C SER A 158 0.22 9.57 13.83
N GLN A 159 -1.07 9.26 13.73
CA GLN A 159 -1.56 8.29 12.75
C GLN A 159 -1.19 8.69 11.31
N SER A 160 -1.32 7.76 10.38
CA SER A 160 -1.23 8.05 8.95
C SER A 160 -2.61 8.40 8.38
N LEU A 161 -2.67 9.48 7.63
CA LEU A 161 -3.81 9.85 6.79
C LEU A 161 -3.50 9.52 5.33
N SER A 162 -4.53 9.36 4.52
CA SER A 162 -4.35 9.18 3.08
C SER A 162 -5.48 9.76 2.25
N CYS A 163 -5.23 9.99 0.98
CA CYS A 163 -6.24 10.35 -0.01
C CYS A 163 -5.88 9.81 -1.40
N LEU A 164 -6.88 9.75 -2.29
CA LEU A 164 -6.69 9.49 -3.71
C LEU A 164 -6.30 10.79 -4.44
N VAL A 165 -5.36 10.69 -5.37
CA VAL A 165 -5.02 11.75 -6.30
C VAL A 165 -6.07 11.83 -7.41
N GLU A 166 -6.62 13.03 -7.62
CA GLU A 166 -7.63 13.29 -8.64
C GLU A 166 -7.07 13.24 -10.08
N ASN A 167 -7.96 13.26 -11.07
CA ASN A 167 -7.61 13.27 -12.50
C ASN A 167 -6.72 14.45 -12.91
N SER A 168 -6.81 15.56 -12.19
CA SER A 168 -6.01 16.79 -12.37
C SER A 168 -4.62 16.70 -11.72
N GLY A 169 -4.36 15.63 -10.96
CA GLY A 169 -3.14 15.41 -10.19
C GLY A 169 -3.20 16.00 -8.79
N TYR A 170 -4.29 16.68 -8.42
CA TYR A 170 -4.43 17.28 -7.10
C TYR A 170 -4.71 16.24 -6.02
N TRP A 171 -4.19 16.53 -4.84
CA TRP A 171 -4.48 15.79 -3.61
C TRP A 171 -4.68 16.77 -2.46
N LEU A 172 -5.48 16.36 -1.48
CA LEU A 172 -5.73 17.15 -0.28
C LEU A 172 -5.97 16.24 0.92
N ILE A 173 -5.39 16.60 2.06
CA ILE A 173 -5.52 15.92 3.35
C ILE A 173 -5.71 16.99 4.43
N ASP A 174 -6.80 16.90 5.19
CA ASP A 174 -6.97 17.73 6.39
C ASP A 174 -6.25 17.09 7.58
N ILE A 175 -5.20 17.75 8.07
CA ILE A 175 -4.44 17.28 9.22
C ILE A 175 -4.89 17.93 10.54
N GLY A 176 -5.81 18.88 10.50
CA GLY A 176 -6.24 19.61 11.70
C GLY A 176 -6.81 18.70 12.78
N SER A 177 -7.47 17.61 12.36
CA SER A 177 -8.05 16.59 13.24
C SER A 177 -7.31 15.25 13.20
N ILE A 178 -6.05 15.25 12.77
CA ILE A 178 -5.20 14.06 12.81
C ILE A 178 -5.04 13.57 14.26
N ARG A 179 -5.07 12.25 14.46
CA ARG A 179 -5.01 11.62 15.80
C ARG A 179 -3.59 11.17 16.12
N ALA A 180 -3.30 11.02 17.41
CA ALA A 180 -2.09 10.33 17.85
C ALA A 180 -2.09 8.87 17.36
N THR A 181 -0.92 8.23 17.32
CA THR A 181 -0.79 6.83 16.86
C THR A 181 -1.68 5.85 17.65
N ASP A 182 -1.93 6.12 18.93
CA ASP A 182 -2.82 5.31 19.78
C ASP A 182 -4.32 5.64 19.62
N LEU A 183 -4.66 6.62 18.78
CA LEU A 183 -6.00 7.08 18.45
C LEU A 183 -6.80 7.66 19.64
N SER A 184 -6.13 7.92 20.78
CA SER A 184 -6.77 8.30 22.04
C SER A 184 -7.19 9.78 22.10
N ASP A 185 -6.48 10.64 21.38
CA ASP A 185 -6.70 12.08 21.29
C ASP A 185 -6.22 12.64 19.93
N TYR A 186 -6.52 13.90 19.66
CA TYR A 186 -5.97 14.65 18.54
C TYR A 186 -4.47 14.89 18.74
N PHE A 187 -3.69 14.68 17.69
CA PHE A 187 -2.26 14.86 17.71
C PHE A 187 -1.90 16.34 17.74
N LYS A 188 -0.95 16.70 18.60
CA LYS A 188 -0.49 18.09 18.75
C LYS A 188 0.78 18.28 17.93
N TYR A 189 0.72 19.22 17.01
CA TYR A 189 1.83 19.64 16.16
C TYR A 189 1.91 21.17 16.12
N ASN A 190 3.01 21.68 15.58
CA ASN A 190 3.27 23.11 15.41
C ASN A 190 4.02 23.34 14.09
N GLU A 191 4.32 24.60 13.78
CA GLU A 191 5.02 25.02 12.55
C GLU A 191 6.44 24.44 12.35
N ASN A 192 7.07 23.92 13.41
CA ASN A 192 8.39 23.27 13.36
C ASN A 192 8.28 21.73 13.33
N SER A 193 7.06 21.20 13.18
CA SER A 193 6.84 19.76 13.03
C SER A 193 7.17 19.31 11.61
N THR A 194 7.53 18.04 11.46
CA THR A 194 7.89 17.42 10.19
C THR A 194 6.70 16.65 9.64
N VAL A 195 6.40 16.80 8.35
CA VAL A 195 5.52 15.89 7.64
C VAL A 195 6.32 14.81 6.95
N LYS A 196 5.82 13.58 7.00
CA LYS A 196 6.32 12.44 6.22
C LYS A 196 5.28 12.13 5.17
N ILE A 197 5.70 12.12 3.91
CA ILE A 197 4.82 11.90 2.77
C ILE A 197 5.32 10.68 2.01
N GLU A 198 4.39 9.79 1.69
CA GLU A 198 4.59 8.68 0.77
C GLU A 198 3.53 8.76 -0.32
N CYS A 199 3.88 8.46 -1.57
CA CYS A 199 2.93 8.41 -2.67
C CYS A 199 3.25 7.21 -3.55
N TYR A 200 2.22 6.47 -3.94
CA TYR A 200 2.37 5.28 -4.75
C TYR A 200 1.31 5.21 -5.85
N ASN A 201 1.73 4.81 -7.06
CA ASN A 201 0.87 4.60 -8.23
C ASN A 201 1.14 3.23 -8.88
N GLY A 202 1.30 2.20 -8.05
CA GLY A 202 1.76 0.87 -8.48
C GLY A 202 2.98 0.97 -9.39
N LYS A 203 3.03 0.22 -10.48
CA LYS A 203 4.15 0.23 -11.43
C LYS A 203 4.53 1.59 -12.03
N TYR A 204 3.65 2.59 -11.97
CA TYR A 204 3.95 3.92 -12.52
C TYR A 204 4.80 4.79 -11.58
N GLY A 205 5.12 4.30 -10.39
CA GLY A 205 6.15 4.87 -9.55
C GLY A 205 5.73 5.21 -8.14
N TRP A 206 6.69 5.77 -7.41
CA TRP A 206 6.59 6.04 -5.98
C TRP A 206 7.34 7.33 -5.61
N ALA A 207 6.99 7.95 -4.49
CA ALA A 207 7.76 9.02 -3.88
C ALA A 207 7.68 8.90 -2.36
N LYS A 208 8.80 9.14 -1.66
CA LYS A 208 8.85 9.13 -0.20
C LYS A 208 9.85 10.15 0.30
N PHE A 209 9.42 11.05 1.17
CA PHE A 209 10.28 12.10 1.73
C PHE A 209 9.68 12.69 3.02
N SER A 210 10.50 13.47 3.72
CA SER A 210 10.09 14.25 4.89
C SER A 210 10.37 15.74 4.65
N ALA A 211 9.54 16.62 5.17
CA ALA A 211 9.72 18.07 5.04
C ALA A 211 9.15 18.82 6.25
N ASP A 212 9.63 20.04 6.52
CA ASP A 212 9.05 20.89 7.56
C ASP A 212 7.66 21.36 7.15
N ILE A 213 6.69 21.27 8.06
CA ILE A 213 5.29 21.60 7.77
C ILE A 213 5.09 23.05 7.30
N ASN A 214 5.84 24.01 7.85
CA ASN A 214 5.65 25.42 7.52
C ASN A 214 6.24 25.80 6.14
N SER A 215 7.33 25.14 5.73
CA SER A 215 8.01 25.46 4.47
C SER A 215 7.50 24.64 3.30
N PHE A 216 6.90 23.48 3.57
CA PHE A 216 6.48 22.56 2.53
C PHE A 216 5.14 22.92 1.89
N PHE A 217 4.22 23.61 2.58
CA PHE A 217 2.85 23.81 2.07
C PHE A 217 2.57 25.23 1.53
N PRO A 218 1.85 25.38 0.40
CA PRO A 218 1.35 24.32 -0.48
C PRO A 218 2.48 23.50 -1.11
N ALA A 219 2.28 22.19 -1.21
CA ALA A 219 3.34 21.28 -1.63
C ALA A 219 3.79 21.59 -3.05
N ASN A 220 5.11 21.63 -3.25
CA ASN A 220 5.69 21.58 -4.58
C ASN A 220 5.21 20.30 -5.29
N ASP A 221 5.21 20.34 -6.62
CA ASP A 221 4.83 19.20 -7.45
C ASP A 221 5.67 17.97 -7.08
N ILE A 222 5.00 16.90 -6.68
CA ILE A 222 5.61 15.60 -6.40
C ILE A 222 5.74 14.87 -7.73
N VAL A 223 6.96 14.52 -8.12
CA VAL A 223 7.21 13.67 -9.30
C VAL A 223 7.56 12.26 -8.80
N LEU A 224 6.83 11.26 -9.29
CA LEU A 224 7.06 9.86 -8.94
C LEU A 224 8.37 9.35 -9.55
N ASN A 225 9.17 8.70 -8.73
CA ASN A 225 10.33 7.92 -9.14
C ASN A 225 9.88 6.59 -9.73
N LEU A 226 10.61 6.11 -10.73
CA LEU A 226 10.42 4.76 -11.24
C LEU A 226 11.07 3.74 -10.30
N TYR A 227 10.52 2.53 -10.31
CA TYR A 227 11.13 1.38 -9.65
C TYR A 227 12.41 0.96 -10.36
N GLU A 228 13.30 0.31 -9.62
CA GLU A 228 14.50 -0.27 -10.21
C GLU A 228 14.10 -1.47 -11.08
N LYS A 229 14.73 -1.62 -12.26
CA LYS A 229 14.48 -2.79 -13.11
C LYS A 229 14.85 -4.07 -12.33
N GLY A 230 13.89 -4.99 -12.22
CA GLY A 230 14.00 -6.21 -11.41
C GLY A 230 13.38 -6.13 -10.01
N ASP A 231 12.91 -4.97 -9.56
CA ASP A 231 12.00 -4.85 -8.42
C ASP A 231 10.59 -5.11 -8.94
N VAL A 232 10.21 -6.38 -8.98
CA VAL A 232 8.99 -6.85 -9.64
C VAL A 232 7.83 -6.90 -8.65
N ASN A 233 8.11 -7.01 -7.34
CA ASN A 233 7.10 -6.99 -6.29
C ASN A 233 6.79 -5.56 -5.77
N LEU A 234 7.51 -4.53 -6.24
CA LEU A 234 7.34 -3.11 -5.94
C LEU A 234 7.62 -2.75 -4.47
N ASP A 235 8.53 -3.47 -3.82
CA ASP A 235 8.89 -3.26 -2.41
C ASP A 235 10.09 -2.32 -2.19
N LEU A 236 10.62 -1.74 -3.26
CA LEU A 236 11.79 -0.84 -3.29
C LEU A 236 13.13 -1.55 -3.09
N SER A 237 13.15 -2.89 -3.21
CA SER A 237 14.36 -3.69 -3.18
C SER A 237 14.38 -4.69 -4.33
N VAL A 238 15.59 -5.08 -4.75
CA VAL A 238 15.78 -6.16 -5.73
C VAL A 238 16.39 -7.34 -4.99
N ASP A 239 15.56 -8.33 -4.67
CA ASP A 239 15.96 -9.46 -3.84
C ASP A 239 15.42 -10.82 -4.34
N ILE A 240 15.53 -11.85 -3.49
CA ILE A 240 15.12 -13.21 -3.86
C ILE A 240 13.60 -13.35 -4.07
N SER A 241 12.81 -12.48 -3.46
CA SER A 241 11.36 -12.42 -3.60
C SER A 241 10.98 -12.04 -5.03
N ASP A 242 11.71 -11.10 -5.64
CA ASP A 242 11.54 -10.74 -7.05
C ASP A 242 11.91 -11.90 -7.96
N VAL A 243 13.01 -12.60 -7.67
CA VAL A 243 13.43 -13.79 -8.43
C VAL A 243 12.34 -14.86 -8.43
N ILE A 244 11.70 -15.09 -7.29
CA ILE A 244 10.60 -16.06 -7.17
C ILE A 244 9.40 -15.62 -8.01
N LEU A 245 9.07 -14.33 -7.99
CA LEU A 245 7.96 -13.78 -8.76
C LEU A 245 8.22 -13.88 -10.27
N VAL A 246 9.42 -13.50 -10.74
CA VAL A 246 9.82 -13.63 -12.15
C VAL A 246 9.85 -15.09 -12.58
N LEU A 247 10.34 -16.00 -11.74
CA LEU A 247 10.31 -17.43 -12.04
C LEU A 247 8.88 -17.91 -12.27
N ARG A 248 7.93 -17.47 -11.45
CA ARG A 248 6.52 -17.85 -11.57
C ARG A 248 5.88 -17.26 -12.83
N MET A 249 6.23 -16.03 -13.21
CA MET A 249 5.82 -15.44 -14.48
C MET A 249 6.39 -16.23 -15.67
N ALA A 250 7.66 -16.62 -15.64
CA ALA A 250 8.34 -17.36 -16.70
C ALA A 250 7.75 -18.77 -16.95
N ILE A 251 7.02 -19.33 -15.97
CA ILE A 251 6.36 -20.64 -16.08
C ILE A 251 4.82 -20.52 -16.09
N ASP A 252 4.29 -19.34 -16.40
CA ASP A 252 2.85 -19.03 -16.53
C ASP A 252 2.02 -19.32 -15.26
N LEU A 253 2.64 -19.26 -14.08
CA LEU A 253 1.93 -19.37 -12.79
C LEU A 253 1.35 -18.04 -12.30
N ASP A 254 1.88 -16.91 -12.77
CA ASP A 254 1.39 -15.56 -12.47
C ASP A 254 1.34 -14.70 -13.73
N LYS A 255 0.46 -13.69 -13.73
CA LYS A 255 0.36 -12.75 -14.86
C LYS A 255 1.69 -12.01 -15.04
N ALA A 256 2.24 -12.10 -16.24
CA ALA A 256 3.47 -11.41 -16.62
C ALA A 256 3.21 -9.89 -16.81
N GLU A 257 3.77 -9.09 -15.90
CA GLU A 257 3.93 -7.65 -16.06
C GLU A 257 5.31 -7.41 -16.71
N LYS A 258 5.30 -7.23 -18.05
CA LYS A 258 6.51 -7.33 -18.88
C LYS A 258 7.64 -6.36 -18.50
N ASP A 259 7.30 -5.14 -18.10
CA ASP A 259 8.27 -4.04 -18.10
C ASP A 259 9.37 -4.17 -17.03
N MET A 260 9.09 -4.79 -15.87
CA MET A 260 10.07 -4.94 -14.78
C MET A 260 10.69 -6.34 -14.69
N GLY A 261 10.01 -7.36 -15.21
CA GLY A 261 10.47 -8.75 -15.17
C GLY A 261 11.29 -9.20 -16.37
N ASP A 262 11.22 -8.50 -17.51
CA ASP A 262 12.06 -8.74 -18.70
C ASP A 262 13.40 -8.01 -18.52
N LEU A 263 14.40 -8.68 -17.96
CA LEU A 263 15.68 -8.07 -17.60
C LEU A 263 16.58 -7.85 -18.81
N ASN A 264 16.45 -8.67 -19.85
CA ASN A 264 17.30 -8.60 -21.04
C ASN A 264 16.72 -7.73 -22.19
N ASP A 265 15.50 -7.21 -22.02
CA ASP A 265 14.75 -6.40 -22.99
C ASP A 265 14.45 -7.14 -24.32
N ASP A 266 14.24 -8.46 -24.28
CA ASP A 266 13.90 -9.27 -25.46
C ASP A 266 12.39 -9.38 -25.73
N GLY A 267 11.56 -8.84 -24.84
CA GLY A 267 10.10 -8.77 -24.91
C GLY A 267 9.37 -9.98 -24.30
N VAL A 268 10.11 -10.92 -23.72
CA VAL A 268 9.62 -12.14 -23.07
C VAL A 268 10.16 -12.21 -21.65
N ILE A 269 9.35 -12.70 -20.71
CA ILE A 269 9.83 -13.09 -19.38
C ILE A 269 10.09 -14.59 -19.43
N ASP A 270 11.36 -15.00 -19.37
CA ASP A 270 11.76 -16.40 -19.39
C ASP A 270 12.85 -16.74 -18.35
N ILE A 271 13.43 -17.95 -18.45
CA ILE A 271 14.44 -18.42 -17.50
C ILE A 271 15.74 -17.60 -17.55
N LEU A 272 16.02 -16.92 -18.66
CA LEU A 272 17.17 -16.03 -18.78
C LEU A 272 17.00 -14.82 -17.86
N ASP A 273 15.79 -14.24 -17.77
CA ASP A 273 15.50 -13.14 -16.85
C ASP A 273 15.63 -13.56 -15.40
N VAL A 274 15.15 -14.77 -15.06
CA VAL A 274 15.31 -15.35 -13.72
C VAL A 274 16.79 -15.46 -13.36
N VAL A 275 17.64 -15.92 -14.29
CA VAL A 275 19.08 -16.07 -14.06
C VAL A 275 19.77 -14.71 -13.91
N LEU A 276 19.38 -13.72 -14.70
CA LEU A 276 19.91 -12.36 -14.59
C LEU A 276 19.52 -11.74 -13.25
N LEU A 277 18.23 -11.80 -12.90
CA LEU A 277 17.71 -11.26 -11.65
C LEU A 277 18.31 -11.96 -10.44
N LEU A 278 18.51 -13.28 -10.49
CA LEU A 278 19.17 -14.02 -9.42
C LEU A 278 20.61 -13.53 -9.21
N LYS A 279 21.38 -13.32 -10.28
CA LYS A 279 22.75 -12.77 -10.16
C LYS A 279 22.74 -11.39 -9.52
N LYS A 280 21.81 -10.53 -9.94
CA LYS A 280 21.61 -9.20 -9.36
C LYS A 280 21.29 -9.25 -7.87
N ALA A 281 20.27 -10.03 -7.49
CA ALA A 281 19.80 -10.17 -6.11
C ALA A 281 20.88 -10.71 -5.16
N VAL A 282 21.82 -11.51 -5.64
CA VAL A 282 22.94 -12.05 -4.83
C VAL A 282 24.25 -11.28 -4.99
N GLY A 283 24.26 -10.14 -5.68
CA GLY A 283 25.44 -9.27 -5.84
C GLY A 283 26.56 -9.88 -6.70
N LEU A 284 26.20 -10.66 -7.72
CA LEU A 284 27.13 -11.30 -8.66
C LEU A 284 27.21 -10.60 -10.03
N GLU A 285 26.73 -9.36 -10.12
CA GLU A 285 26.86 -8.48 -11.30
C GLU A 285 28.17 -7.68 -11.31
#